data_AF-A0A0M9ENN3-F1
#
_entry.id   AF-A0A0M9ENN3-F1
#
_cell.length_a   1.000
_cell.length_b   1.000
_cell.length_c   1.000
_cell.angle_alpha   90.00
_cell.angle_beta   90.00
_cell.angle_gamma   90.00
#
_symmetry.space_group_name_H-M   'P 1'
#
loop_
_entity.id
_entity.type
_entity.pdbx_description
1 polymer ?
#
loop_
_entity_poly.entity_id
_entity_poly.type
_entity_poly.pdbx_seq_one_letter_code
_entity_poly.pdbx_strand_id
1 'polypeptide(L)'
;MQPYPTVGSIIKEILLRYDYRITQHNPQGSTGFSYFVLTILLFELNKMQCIPLPKNPTHWSAEIRLFSDEGYDGQGVTTYPERQGWSPRPAGDWARLFDNPPPKFVDFLERWLFFSYAHLFSIGPSNFIEWTGNPKYPVLTTRFLPTLLERAHLKEKKRSYDLILNTKHCMRMHGLLCAVSNITRIGLDMSETKSLMEFIESNAIMDPRRPIMVMATSFLIEATMAVLKGDASLNPGFTLNHELDVTLSWKWDSPLWKLLRNDGWCPSELVGIFSQSNASSLWFLHHLPRPASHRTHPMIHIRDPAKGNQQSKVDDLCTALSCAYKRLNDESYVTKHTASCQGCDDVVANLESLCSTLGNREIPLIAPVQEDSTHPEISFHPADPDCAYIAISHVWSDGLGNPHRNALPRCQLVRLSNIALSYHSTPLFWLDTLCVPPDTAGLPKEQKIALELMRKTYEDAKAVIVLDSWPGGGAN
;
A
#
# COMPACT_ATOMS: atom_id res chain seq x y z
N MET A 1 -1.12 14.69 -15.39
CA MET A 1 -1.02 13.74 -14.25
C MET A 1 -0.66 12.38 -14.81
N GLN A 2 0.62 11.97 -14.70
CA GLN A 2 1.08 10.65 -15.16
C GLN A 2 0.44 9.52 -14.31
N PRO A 3 0.22 8.31 -14.87
CA PRO A 3 -0.20 7.16 -14.11
C PRO A 3 1.05 6.66 -13.36
N TYR A 4 1.08 6.90 -12.05
CA TYR A 4 2.08 6.31 -11.17
C TYR A 4 2.10 4.78 -11.38
N PRO A 5 3.28 4.12 -11.28
CA PRO A 5 3.32 2.66 -11.22
C PRO A 5 2.27 2.19 -10.21
N THR A 6 1.42 1.25 -10.62
CA THR A 6 0.39 0.73 -9.73
C THR A 6 1.11 0.22 -8.49
N VAL A 7 0.68 0.58 -7.29
CA VAL A 7 1.43 0.24 -6.06
C VAL A 7 1.62 -1.28 -5.93
N GLY A 8 0.72 -2.08 -6.52
CA GLY A 8 0.92 -3.51 -6.73
C GLY A 8 2.22 -3.89 -7.48
N SER A 9 2.68 -3.10 -8.45
CA SER A 9 3.99 -3.31 -9.10
C SER A 9 5.14 -3.02 -8.14
N ILE A 10 5.04 -1.97 -7.33
CA ILE A 10 6.05 -1.59 -6.32
C ILE A 10 6.19 -2.71 -5.27
N ILE A 11 5.08 -3.22 -4.74
CA ILE A 11 5.11 -4.30 -3.73
C ILE A 11 5.64 -5.61 -4.34
N LYS A 12 5.21 -5.95 -5.56
CA LYS A 12 5.69 -7.12 -6.29
C LYS A 12 7.21 -7.07 -6.50
N GLU A 13 7.72 -5.91 -6.88
CA GLU A 13 9.14 -5.68 -7.13
C GLU A 13 9.97 -5.76 -5.83
N ILE A 14 9.47 -5.14 -4.75
CA ILE A 14 10.08 -5.26 -3.42
C ILE A 14 10.20 -6.74 -3.03
N LEU A 15 9.14 -7.52 -3.17
CA LEU A 15 9.14 -8.94 -2.82
C LEU A 15 10.10 -9.76 -3.70
N LEU A 16 10.06 -9.58 -5.02
CA LEU A 16 10.95 -10.30 -5.95
C LEU A 16 12.42 -10.01 -5.65
N ARG A 17 12.74 -8.77 -5.26
CA ARG A 17 14.11 -8.35 -4.92
C ARG A 17 14.69 -9.03 -3.69
N TYR A 18 13.85 -9.42 -2.73
CA TYR A 18 14.29 -10.13 -1.53
C TYR A 18 14.12 -11.66 -1.66
N ASP A 19 14.13 -12.18 -2.88
CA ASP A 19 13.98 -13.61 -3.22
C ASP A 19 12.66 -14.23 -2.71
N TYR A 20 11.58 -13.45 -2.68
CA TYR A 20 10.25 -13.98 -2.44
C TYR A 20 9.59 -14.36 -3.76
N ARG A 21 9.24 -15.64 -3.89
CA ARG A 21 8.47 -16.12 -5.04
C ARG A 21 7.02 -15.73 -4.87
N ILE A 22 6.46 -15.08 -5.88
CA ILE A 22 5.03 -14.79 -5.95
C ILE A 22 4.34 -15.89 -6.74
N THR A 23 3.62 -16.77 -6.05
CA THR A 23 2.77 -17.77 -6.72
C THR A 23 1.47 -17.10 -7.16
N GLN A 24 1.28 -16.95 -8.47
CA GLN A 24 0.01 -16.52 -9.03
C GLN A 24 -1.01 -17.68 -8.92
N HIS A 25 -1.88 -17.64 -7.92
CA HIS A 25 -3.15 -18.36 -8.01
C HIS A 25 -4.18 -17.41 -8.60
N ASN A 26 -4.55 -17.66 -9.85
CA ASN A 26 -5.57 -16.91 -10.58
C ASN A 26 -6.90 -17.66 -10.51
N PRO A 27 -7.81 -17.38 -9.56
CA PRO A 27 -9.19 -17.78 -9.71
C PRO A 27 -9.84 -16.82 -10.72
N GLN A 28 -10.33 -17.39 -11.81
CA GLN A 28 -10.90 -16.73 -12.98
C GLN A 28 -11.70 -15.46 -12.65
N GLY A 29 -11.31 -14.33 -13.24
CA GLY A 29 -12.24 -13.25 -13.57
C GLY A 29 -12.51 -12.13 -12.55
N SER A 30 -11.61 -11.83 -11.61
CA SER A 30 -11.73 -10.58 -10.82
C SER A 30 -10.49 -9.70 -10.95
N THR A 31 -10.71 -8.41 -11.25
CA THR A 31 -9.71 -7.33 -11.36
C THR A 31 -9.07 -6.93 -10.02
N GLY A 32 -9.17 -7.77 -8.98
CA GLY A 32 -8.65 -7.54 -7.63
C GLY A 32 -7.23 -8.06 -7.43
N PHE A 33 -6.26 -7.58 -8.22
CA PHE A 33 -4.86 -8.05 -8.14
C PHE A 33 -4.13 -7.67 -6.82
N SER A 34 -4.73 -6.85 -5.95
CA SER A 34 -4.03 -6.23 -4.81
C SER A 34 -4.19 -6.94 -3.45
N TYR A 35 -5.25 -7.74 -3.25
CA TYR A 35 -5.58 -8.24 -1.89
C TYR A 35 -5.21 -9.71 -1.64
N PHE A 36 -5.13 -10.52 -2.70
CA PHE A 36 -5.09 -11.97 -2.59
C PHE A 36 -3.66 -12.54 -2.47
N VAL A 37 -2.68 -11.85 -3.08
CA VAL A 37 -1.34 -12.42 -3.30
C VAL A 37 -0.46 -12.36 -2.05
N LEU A 38 -0.50 -11.27 -1.26
CA LEU A 38 0.31 -11.22 -0.03
C LEU A 38 -0.28 -12.12 1.05
N THR A 39 -1.61 -12.12 1.22
CA THR A 39 -2.26 -12.86 2.31
C THR A 39 -1.99 -14.37 2.23
N ILE A 40 -1.88 -14.97 1.05
CA ILE A 40 -1.57 -16.41 0.90
C ILE A 40 -0.07 -16.69 1.06
N LEU A 41 0.82 -15.84 0.53
CA LEU A 41 2.27 -16.03 0.65
C LEU A 41 2.77 -15.90 2.09
N LEU A 42 2.08 -15.10 2.89
CA LEU A 42 2.43 -14.86 4.29
C LEU A 42 2.02 -16.02 5.23
N PHE A 43 1.09 -16.89 4.82
CA PHE A 43 0.68 -18.06 5.62
C PHE A 43 1.65 -19.25 5.51
N GLU A 44 2.40 -19.36 4.41
CA GLU A 44 3.30 -20.49 4.14
C GLU A 44 4.73 -20.32 4.71
N LEU A 45 5.07 -19.12 5.21
CA LEU A 45 6.43 -18.82 5.64
C LEU A 45 6.50 -18.46 7.13
N ASN A 46 6.94 -19.46 7.89
CA ASN A 46 7.62 -19.37 9.20
C ASN A 46 6.80 -19.58 10.48
N LYS A 47 7.28 -20.56 11.25
CA LYS A 47 6.84 -20.91 12.60
C LYS A 47 7.37 -19.88 13.60
N MET A 48 6.67 -18.76 13.80
CA MET A 48 6.54 -18.02 15.07
C MET A 48 5.78 -16.70 14.84
N GLN A 49 4.93 -16.33 15.80
CA GLN A 49 4.34 -15.00 15.99
C GLN A 49 3.72 -14.33 14.74
N CYS A 50 2.47 -14.69 14.41
CA CYS A 50 1.44 -13.89 13.71
C CYS A 50 1.72 -13.30 12.32
N ILE A 51 2.88 -12.69 12.11
CA ILE A 51 3.24 -12.00 10.89
C ILE A 51 4.56 -12.59 10.43
N PRO A 52 4.61 -13.19 9.24
CA PRO A 52 5.88 -13.58 8.66
C PRO A 52 6.80 -12.37 8.64
N LEU A 53 8.04 -12.61 9.05
CA LEU A 53 9.10 -11.64 8.91
C LEU A 53 9.86 -11.93 7.62
N PRO A 54 10.48 -10.91 7.02
CA PRO A 54 11.42 -11.17 5.96
C PRO A 54 12.60 -12.01 6.46
N LYS A 55 13.34 -12.65 5.55
CA LYS A 55 14.47 -13.57 5.85
C LYS A 55 15.53 -12.85 6.68
N ASN A 56 15.73 -11.57 6.42
CA ASN A 56 16.66 -10.68 7.10
C ASN A 56 15.91 -9.43 7.56
N PRO A 57 15.21 -9.48 8.72
CA PRO A 57 14.43 -8.35 9.20
C PRO A 57 15.34 -7.24 9.74
N THR A 58 15.03 -5.98 9.41
CA THR A 58 15.76 -4.80 9.91
C THR A 58 15.37 -4.41 11.34
N HIS A 59 14.22 -4.88 11.82
CA HIS A 59 13.71 -4.63 13.16
C HIS A 59 13.45 -5.94 13.89
N TRP A 60 13.51 -5.90 15.22
CA TRP A 60 13.16 -7.03 16.07
C TRP A 60 11.65 -7.05 16.35
N SER A 61 11.02 -8.23 16.25
CA SER A 61 9.61 -8.41 16.64
C SER A 61 9.47 -8.30 18.15
N ALA A 62 8.81 -7.24 18.63
CA ALA A 62 8.55 -7.06 20.05
C ALA A 62 7.52 -8.09 20.56
N GLU A 63 7.78 -8.67 21.74
CA GLU A 63 6.79 -9.49 22.43
C GLU A 63 5.52 -8.66 22.73
N ILE A 64 4.37 -9.19 22.35
CA ILE A 64 3.08 -8.56 22.62
C ILE A 64 2.62 -9.01 24.00
N ARG A 65 2.71 -8.15 25.02
CA ARG A 65 2.27 -8.49 26.38
C ARG A 65 0.83 -8.06 26.63
N LEU A 66 0.05 -8.95 27.25
CA LEU A 66 -1.31 -8.67 27.70
C LEU A 66 -1.23 -8.18 29.15
N PHE A 67 -1.31 -6.87 29.39
CA PHE A 67 -1.20 -6.32 30.73
C PHE A 67 -2.49 -6.47 31.57
N SER A 68 -3.30 -7.48 31.27
CA SER A 68 -4.52 -7.83 31.99
C SER A 68 -4.39 -9.23 32.57
N ASP A 69 -4.73 -9.38 33.86
CA ASP A 69 -4.89 -10.64 34.58
C ASP A 69 -6.34 -11.16 34.53
N GLU A 70 -7.28 -10.32 34.10
CA GLU A 70 -8.68 -10.66 33.97
C GLU A 70 -8.93 -11.46 32.66
N GLY A 71 -9.54 -12.64 32.75
CA GLY A 71 -9.87 -13.47 31.59
C GLY A 71 -10.97 -12.90 30.70
N TYR A 72 -11.09 -13.40 29.46
CA TYR A 72 -12.25 -13.12 28.60
C TYR A 72 -13.35 -14.16 28.87
N ASP A 73 -14.59 -13.70 29.08
CA ASP A 73 -15.70 -14.53 29.57
C ASP A 73 -16.39 -15.42 28.52
N GLY A 74 -16.03 -15.26 27.23
CA GLY A 74 -16.60 -16.07 26.16
C GLY A 74 -18.09 -15.80 25.90
N GLN A 75 -18.60 -14.63 26.31
CA GLN A 75 -20.01 -14.26 26.10
C GLN A 75 -20.13 -13.14 25.05
N GLY A 76 -21.36 -12.67 24.80
CA GLY A 76 -21.67 -11.73 23.72
C GLY A 76 -20.81 -10.45 23.71
N VAL A 77 -20.38 -10.04 22.50
CA VAL A 77 -19.48 -8.91 22.24
C VAL A 77 -20.06 -7.58 22.72
N THR A 78 -21.34 -7.36 22.44
CA THR A 78 -22.05 -6.09 22.70
C THR A 78 -22.25 -5.83 24.20
N THR A 79 -22.43 -6.89 24.97
CA THR A 79 -22.71 -6.82 26.42
C THR A 79 -21.46 -6.99 27.28
N TYR A 80 -20.30 -7.27 26.68
CA TYR A 80 -19.03 -7.45 27.39
C TYR A 80 -18.59 -6.23 28.20
N PRO A 81 -18.66 -4.97 27.70
CA PRO A 81 -18.29 -3.80 28.48
C PRO A 81 -19.02 -3.72 29.82
N GLU A 82 -20.33 -3.91 29.81
CA GLU A 82 -21.19 -3.83 30.99
C GLU A 82 -20.85 -4.90 32.02
N ARG A 83 -20.62 -6.14 31.58
CA ARG A 83 -20.18 -7.25 32.46
C ARG A 83 -18.81 -7.00 33.10
N GLN A 84 -17.97 -6.19 32.47
CA GLN A 84 -16.66 -5.80 32.99
C GLN A 84 -16.69 -4.51 33.84
N GLY A 85 -17.89 -4.01 34.19
CA GLY A 85 -18.07 -2.80 35.01
C GLY A 85 -18.02 -1.49 34.22
N TRP A 86 -18.07 -1.55 32.89
CA TRP A 86 -18.14 -0.38 32.01
C TRP A 86 -19.59 -0.09 31.59
N SER A 87 -20.47 0.07 32.59
CA SER A 87 -21.89 0.38 32.39
C SER A 87 -22.11 1.75 31.69
N PRO A 88 -23.29 1.95 31.06
CA PRO A 88 -23.66 3.24 30.50
C PRO A 88 -23.46 4.38 31.49
N ARG A 89 -22.94 5.51 31.01
CA ARG A 89 -22.63 6.70 31.80
C ARG A 89 -22.71 7.96 30.92
N PRO A 90 -22.73 9.16 31.51
CA PRO A 90 -22.76 10.40 30.74
C PRO A 90 -21.62 10.48 29.71
N ALA A 91 -21.92 10.99 28.51
CA ALA A 91 -20.94 11.15 27.44
C ALA A 91 -19.70 11.97 27.89
N GLY A 92 -19.88 12.91 28.83
CA GLY A 92 -18.77 13.65 29.42
C GLY A 92 -17.80 12.80 30.24
N ASP A 93 -18.27 11.71 30.87
CA ASP A 93 -17.39 10.80 31.61
C ASP A 93 -16.62 9.88 30.67
N TRP A 94 -17.24 9.44 29.56
CA TRP A 94 -16.52 8.75 28.50
C TRP A 94 -15.45 9.62 27.86
N ALA A 95 -15.78 10.88 27.55
CA ALA A 95 -14.83 11.84 27.02
C ALA A 95 -13.58 11.97 27.90
N ARG A 96 -13.75 12.10 29.23
CA ARG A 96 -12.62 12.14 30.17
C ARG A 96 -11.79 10.86 30.17
N LEU A 97 -12.43 9.69 30.05
CA LEU A 97 -11.73 8.41 29.95
C LEU A 97 -10.90 8.29 28.68
N PHE A 98 -11.37 8.80 27.53
CA PHE A 98 -10.59 8.78 26.29
C PHE A 98 -9.52 9.88 26.25
N ASP A 99 -9.75 11.03 26.88
CA ASP A 99 -8.77 12.11 26.96
C ASP A 99 -7.58 11.76 27.87
N ASN A 100 -7.83 10.99 28.94
CA ASN A 100 -6.79 10.51 29.85
C ASN A 100 -7.06 9.05 30.26
N PRO A 101 -6.75 8.07 29.40
CA PRO A 101 -7.12 6.68 29.60
C PRO A 101 -6.30 6.03 30.72
N PRO A 102 -6.93 5.57 31.82
CA PRO A 102 -6.23 4.83 32.85
C PRO A 102 -5.79 3.45 32.31
N PRO A 103 -4.69 2.85 32.82
CA PRO A 103 -4.21 1.56 32.34
C PRO A 103 -5.28 0.46 32.29
N LYS A 104 -6.12 0.37 33.35
CA LYS A 104 -7.22 -0.60 33.40
C LYS A 104 -8.22 -0.45 32.24
N PHE A 105 -8.46 0.76 31.77
CA PHE A 105 -9.36 1.02 30.64
C PHE A 105 -8.72 0.61 29.31
N VAL A 106 -7.42 0.91 29.13
CA VAL A 106 -6.64 0.48 27.95
C VAL A 106 -6.60 -1.05 27.87
N ASP A 107 -6.24 -1.71 28.97
CA ASP A 107 -6.15 -3.17 29.04
C ASP A 107 -7.51 -3.85 28.78
N PHE A 108 -8.60 -3.25 29.27
CA PHE A 108 -9.95 -3.68 28.96
C PHE A 108 -10.29 -3.58 27.47
N LEU A 109 -10.02 -2.44 26.81
CA LEU A 109 -10.33 -2.23 25.39
C LEU A 109 -9.57 -3.21 24.49
N GLU A 110 -8.30 -3.44 24.79
CA GLU A 110 -7.47 -4.40 24.07
C GLU A 110 -7.99 -5.82 24.23
N ARG A 111 -8.34 -6.23 25.46
CA ARG A 111 -8.91 -7.54 25.74
C ARG A 111 -10.27 -7.72 25.05
N TRP A 112 -11.16 -6.72 25.15
CA TRP A 112 -12.48 -6.75 24.55
C TRP A 112 -12.39 -6.97 23.03
N LEU A 113 -11.65 -6.12 22.31
CA LEU A 113 -11.65 -6.15 20.85
C LEU A 113 -10.87 -7.32 20.27
N PHE A 114 -9.77 -7.74 20.91
CA PHE A 114 -9.00 -8.88 20.45
C PHE A 114 -9.72 -10.21 20.74
N PHE A 115 -10.08 -10.46 22.01
CA PHE A 115 -10.63 -11.76 22.40
C PHE A 115 -12.09 -11.95 22.02
N SER A 116 -12.88 -10.88 21.88
CA SER A 116 -14.23 -11.02 21.32
C SER A 116 -14.18 -11.53 19.89
N TYR A 117 -13.28 -10.97 19.08
CA TYR A 117 -13.12 -11.43 17.70
C TYR A 117 -12.59 -12.86 17.64
N ALA A 118 -11.60 -13.20 18.45
CA ALA A 118 -11.06 -14.56 18.53
C ALA A 118 -12.12 -15.59 18.94
N HIS A 119 -12.96 -15.27 19.92
CA HIS A 119 -14.00 -16.15 20.43
C HIS A 119 -15.07 -16.46 19.38
N LEU A 120 -15.39 -15.52 18.50
CA LEU A 120 -16.36 -15.73 17.41
C LEU A 120 -16.01 -16.92 16.53
N PHE A 121 -14.73 -17.25 16.37
CA PHE A 121 -14.26 -18.39 15.58
C PHE A 121 -14.02 -19.64 16.45
N SER A 122 -14.69 -19.71 17.59
CA SER A 122 -14.54 -20.79 18.57
C SER A 122 -13.08 -20.97 19.06
N ILE A 123 -12.27 -19.91 18.98
CA ILE A 123 -10.88 -19.95 19.43
C ILE A 123 -10.82 -19.42 20.87
N GLY A 124 -10.62 -20.35 21.81
CA GLY A 124 -10.52 -20.00 23.22
C GLY A 124 -9.33 -19.07 23.51
N PRO A 125 -9.46 -18.10 24.44
CA PRO A 125 -8.39 -17.15 24.80
C PRO A 125 -7.06 -17.81 25.14
N SER A 126 -7.09 -18.98 25.79
CA SER A 126 -5.90 -19.76 26.16
C SER A 126 -5.03 -20.18 24.98
N ASN A 127 -5.59 -20.28 23.77
CA ASN A 127 -4.81 -20.60 22.57
C ASN A 127 -3.91 -19.45 22.09
N PHE A 128 -4.17 -18.23 22.60
CA PHE A 128 -3.41 -17.03 22.27
C PHE A 128 -2.50 -16.57 23.41
N ILE A 129 -2.43 -17.31 24.52
CA ILE A 129 -1.74 -16.87 25.72
C ILE A 129 -0.59 -17.84 26.01
N GLU A 130 0.64 -17.32 26.04
CA GLU A 130 1.83 -18.04 26.45
C GLU A 130 2.44 -17.39 27.69
N TRP A 131 2.82 -18.22 28.67
CA TRP A 131 3.56 -17.78 29.85
C TRP A 131 5.04 -18.12 29.64
N THR A 132 5.86 -17.11 29.38
CA THR A 132 7.30 -17.26 29.13
C THR A 132 8.10 -16.90 30.38
N GLY A 133 8.57 -17.91 31.13
CA GLY A 133 9.32 -17.72 32.38
C GLY A 133 8.43 -17.44 33.58
N ASN A 134 8.77 -16.43 34.40
CA ASN A 134 7.97 -15.99 35.56
C ASN A 134 7.50 -14.52 35.43
N PRO A 135 6.86 -14.10 34.32
CA PRO A 135 6.46 -12.71 34.11
C PRO A 135 5.12 -12.44 34.82
N LYS A 136 4.91 -11.18 35.25
CA LYS A 136 3.64 -10.71 35.82
C LYS A 136 2.45 -10.85 34.86
N TYR A 137 2.72 -10.84 33.56
CA TYR A 137 1.71 -10.78 32.50
C TYR A 137 2.07 -11.77 31.37
N PRO A 138 1.07 -12.42 30.75
CA PRO A 138 1.33 -13.35 29.66
C PRO A 138 1.66 -12.63 28.34
N VAL A 139 2.25 -13.39 27.42
CA VAL A 139 2.55 -13.00 26.05
C VAL A 139 1.44 -13.48 25.13
N LEU A 140 0.97 -12.59 24.25
CA LEU A 140 0.04 -12.91 23.18
C LEU A 140 0.79 -13.64 22.05
N THR A 141 0.33 -14.84 21.71
CA THR A 141 0.79 -15.64 20.58
C THR A 141 -0.34 -15.80 19.59
N THR A 142 -0.06 -15.82 18.28
CA THR A 142 -1.03 -16.31 17.29
C THR A 142 -0.43 -17.44 16.46
N ARG A 143 0.59 -18.14 16.99
CA ARG A 143 1.29 -19.23 16.28
C ARG A 143 0.35 -20.33 15.75
N PHE A 144 -0.79 -20.51 16.39
CA PHE A 144 -1.79 -21.51 16.04
C PHE A 144 -2.92 -20.96 15.18
N LEU A 145 -2.95 -19.66 14.91
CA LEU A 145 -4.06 -18.99 14.22
C LEU A 145 -4.39 -19.64 12.87
N PRO A 146 -3.41 -20.00 12.00
CA PRO A 146 -3.73 -20.70 10.76
C PRO A 146 -4.49 -22.01 10.97
N THR A 147 -3.97 -22.87 11.83
CA THR A 147 -4.60 -24.16 12.15
C THR A 147 -5.96 -24.00 12.83
N LEU A 148 -6.11 -22.97 13.66
CA LEU A 148 -7.35 -22.69 14.38
C LEU A 148 -8.43 -22.15 13.44
N LEU A 149 -8.07 -21.27 12.50
CA LEU A 149 -8.99 -20.77 11.48
C LEU A 149 -9.45 -21.87 10.53
N GLU A 150 -8.56 -22.77 10.11
CA GLU A 150 -8.92 -23.93 9.29
C GLU A 150 -9.91 -24.85 10.03
N ARG A 151 -9.65 -25.14 11.32
CA ARG A 151 -10.55 -25.95 12.15
C ARG A 151 -11.89 -25.26 12.43
N ALA A 152 -11.90 -23.96 12.68
CA ALA A 152 -13.11 -23.18 12.88
C ALA A 152 -13.96 -23.16 11.60
N HIS A 153 -13.33 -22.94 10.46
CA HIS A 153 -13.95 -22.98 9.14
C HIS A 153 -14.66 -24.33 8.86
N LEU A 154 -14.01 -25.45 9.21
CA LEU A 154 -14.60 -26.78 9.04
C LEU A 154 -15.80 -27.05 9.96
N LYS A 155 -15.82 -26.45 11.17
CA LYS A 155 -16.93 -26.59 12.12
C LYS A 155 -18.13 -25.69 11.81
N GLU A 156 -17.90 -24.51 11.23
CA GLU A 156 -18.89 -23.44 11.09
C GLU A 156 -19.65 -23.43 9.75
N LYS A 157 -19.65 -24.53 8.98
CA LYS A 157 -20.41 -24.70 7.72
C LYS A 157 -21.93 -24.45 7.83
N LYS A 158 -22.47 -24.21 9.04
CA LYS A 158 -23.77 -23.57 9.28
C LYS A 158 -23.55 -22.20 9.92
N ARG A 159 -23.36 -21.15 9.12
CA ARG A 159 -23.18 -19.78 9.63
C ARG A 159 -24.48 -19.29 10.28
N SER A 160 -24.47 -19.07 11.59
CA SER A 160 -25.55 -18.37 12.31
C SER A 160 -25.54 -16.89 11.94
N TYR A 161 -26.71 -16.27 11.81
CA TYR A 161 -26.88 -14.82 11.65
C TYR A 161 -26.11 -14.03 12.72
N ASP A 162 -26.06 -14.56 13.94
CA ASP A 162 -25.40 -13.92 15.09
C ASP A 162 -23.88 -13.81 14.91
N LEU A 163 -23.24 -14.79 14.26
CA LEU A 163 -21.80 -14.75 14.00
C LEU A 163 -21.44 -13.60 13.05
N ILE A 164 -22.22 -13.45 11.99
CA ILE A 164 -22.06 -12.37 11.00
C ILE A 164 -22.27 -11.01 11.68
N LEU A 165 -23.33 -10.88 12.47
CA LEU A 165 -23.66 -9.64 13.15
C LEU A 165 -22.57 -9.24 14.16
N ASN A 166 -22.10 -10.16 14.99
CA ASN A 166 -21.04 -9.89 15.98
C ASN A 166 -19.68 -9.60 15.31
N THR A 167 -19.38 -10.25 14.19
CA THR A 167 -18.17 -9.96 13.38
C THR A 167 -18.22 -8.51 12.89
N LYS A 168 -19.36 -8.06 12.37
CA LYS A 168 -19.56 -6.68 11.93
C LYS A 168 -19.36 -5.68 13.07
N HIS A 169 -19.89 -5.96 14.27
CA HIS A 169 -19.71 -5.09 15.44
C HIS A 169 -18.23 -4.96 15.85
N CYS A 170 -17.50 -6.08 15.94
CA CYS A 170 -16.07 -6.04 16.29
C CYS A 170 -15.25 -5.22 15.28
N MET A 171 -15.48 -5.46 13.98
CA MET A 171 -14.80 -4.74 12.91
C MET A 171 -15.15 -3.25 12.92
N ARG A 172 -16.42 -2.92 13.18
CA ARG A 172 -16.89 -1.54 13.29
C ARG A 172 -16.21 -0.80 14.43
N MET A 173 -16.14 -1.40 15.62
CA MET A 173 -15.48 -0.80 16.79
C MET A 173 -13.98 -0.62 16.55
N HIS A 174 -13.31 -1.64 16.00
CA HIS A 174 -11.90 -1.56 15.63
C HIS A 174 -11.66 -0.43 14.62
N GLY A 175 -12.46 -0.37 13.55
CA GLY A 175 -12.31 0.65 12.50
C GLY A 175 -12.61 2.06 12.98
N LEU A 176 -13.59 2.25 13.87
CA LEU A 176 -13.91 3.55 14.47
C LEU A 176 -12.78 4.09 15.33
N LEU A 177 -12.18 3.24 16.19
CA LEU A 177 -11.05 3.63 17.03
C LEU A 177 -9.81 3.92 16.18
N CYS A 178 -9.56 3.12 15.14
CA CYS A 178 -8.45 3.33 14.22
C CYS A 178 -8.63 4.56 13.30
N ALA A 179 -9.85 5.12 13.19
CA ALA A 179 -10.11 6.26 12.33
C ALA A 179 -9.51 7.54 12.90
N VAL A 180 -8.67 8.21 12.11
CA VAL A 180 -8.14 9.53 12.46
C VAL A 180 -9.27 10.55 12.41
N SER A 181 -9.59 11.14 13.56
CA SER A 181 -10.45 12.31 13.62
C SER A 181 -9.65 13.53 14.06
N ASN A 182 -9.60 14.56 13.21
CA ASN A 182 -9.27 15.91 13.66
C ASN A 182 -10.34 16.28 14.70
N ILE A 183 -9.92 16.41 15.96
CA ILE A 183 -10.84 16.47 17.08
C ILE A 183 -11.68 17.74 16.99
N THR A 184 -12.97 17.57 16.76
CA THR A 184 -13.99 18.54 17.11
C THR A 184 -15.23 17.78 17.58
N ARG A 185 -15.38 17.63 18.90
CA ARG A 185 -16.60 17.14 19.58
C ARG A 185 -17.72 18.19 19.50
N ILE A 186 -18.02 18.69 18.30
CA ILE A 186 -19.01 19.75 18.12
C ILE A 186 -20.41 19.15 18.26
N GLY A 187 -21.19 19.68 19.19
CA GLY A 187 -22.62 19.36 19.33
C GLY A 187 -22.95 18.15 20.22
N LEU A 188 -22.01 17.63 21.02
CA LEU A 188 -22.30 16.56 21.96
C LEU A 188 -22.98 17.07 23.24
N ASP A 189 -24.15 16.52 23.54
CA ASP A 189 -24.73 16.63 24.88
C ASP A 189 -23.93 15.76 25.85
N MET A 190 -23.12 16.42 26.67
CA MET A 190 -22.23 15.77 27.63
C MET A 190 -22.97 15.09 28.79
N SER A 191 -24.27 15.38 28.96
CA SER A 191 -25.13 14.80 29.99
C SER A 191 -25.84 13.53 29.54
N GLU A 192 -25.91 13.29 28.22
CA GLU A 192 -26.57 12.12 27.64
C GLU A 192 -25.88 10.83 28.10
N THR A 193 -26.65 9.92 28.69
CA THR A 193 -26.14 8.61 29.13
C THR A 193 -26.00 7.68 27.93
N LYS A 194 -24.78 7.22 27.66
CA LYS A 194 -24.46 6.30 26.55
C LYS A 194 -23.75 5.07 27.06
N SER A 195 -23.99 3.93 26.43
CA SER A 195 -23.07 2.79 26.48
C SER A 195 -21.72 3.16 25.84
N LEU A 196 -20.69 2.36 26.11
CA LEU A 196 -19.37 2.57 25.51
C LEU A 196 -19.42 2.48 23.97
N MET A 197 -20.18 1.54 23.42
CA MET A 197 -20.30 1.39 21.96
C MET A 197 -20.99 2.61 21.33
N GLU A 198 -22.14 3.04 21.86
CA GLU A 198 -22.85 4.22 21.35
C GLU A 198 -21.97 5.48 21.41
N PHE A 199 -21.15 5.59 22.46
CA PHE A 199 -20.16 6.66 22.55
C PHE A 199 -19.12 6.55 21.43
N ILE A 200 -18.48 5.40 21.21
CA ILE A 200 -17.50 5.20 20.13
C ILE A 200 -18.13 5.44 18.74
N GLU A 201 -19.37 5.02 18.52
CA GLU A 201 -20.07 5.18 17.23
C GLU A 201 -20.44 6.62 16.90
N SER A 202 -20.75 7.40 17.92
CA SER A 202 -21.20 8.78 17.76
C SER A 202 -20.07 9.81 17.83
N ASN A 203 -18.83 9.39 18.13
CA ASN A 203 -17.74 10.30 18.46
C ASN A 203 -16.45 10.02 17.71
N ALA A 204 -15.84 11.12 17.27
CA ALA A 204 -14.45 11.20 16.86
C ALA A 204 -13.53 11.15 18.10
N ILE A 205 -12.80 10.04 18.29
CA ILE A 205 -11.93 9.81 19.45
C ILE A 205 -10.58 9.24 19.03
N MET A 206 -9.53 9.53 19.81
CA MET A 206 -8.22 8.90 19.61
C MET A 206 -8.24 7.48 20.21
N ASP A 207 -7.63 6.54 19.50
CA ASP A 207 -7.45 5.17 20.00
C ASP A 207 -6.51 5.16 21.22
N PRO A 208 -6.99 4.76 22.42
CA PRO A 208 -6.15 4.68 23.60
C PRO A 208 -5.35 3.38 23.69
N ARG A 209 -5.60 2.41 22.79
CA ARG A 209 -4.92 1.09 22.80
C ARG A 209 -3.46 1.22 22.39
N ARG A 210 -2.64 0.29 22.86
CA ARG A 210 -1.23 0.21 22.46
C ARG A 210 -1.15 -0.13 20.97
N PRO A 211 -0.32 0.59 20.19
CA PRO A 211 -0.07 0.30 18.78
C PRO A 211 0.06 -1.16 18.40
N ILE A 212 0.82 -1.93 19.19
CA ILE A 212 1.09 -3.34 18.93
C ILE A 212 -0.17 -4.21 19.08
N MET A 213 -1.07 -3.85 20.00
CA MET A 213 -2.34 -4.54 20.17
C MET A 213 -3.35 -4.16 19.09
N VAL A 214 -3.35 -2.90 18.65
CA VAL A 214 -4.14 -2.48 17.48
C VAL A 214 -3.73 -3.32 16.26
N MET A 215 -2.42 -3.44 15.98
CA MET A 215 -1.90 -4.25 14.89
C MET A 215 -2.29 -5.73 15.03
N ALA A 216 -2.14 -6.32 16.22
CA ALA A 216 -2.53 -7.70 16.48
C ALA A 216 -4.02 -7.96 16.19
N THR A 217 -4.91 -7.05 16.59
CA THR A 217 -6.34 -7.14 16.25
C THR A 217 -6.57 -7.04 14.75
N SER A 218 -5.89 -6.13 14.05
CA SER A 218 -6.02 -6.00 12.59
C SER A 218 -5.58 -7.28 11.86
N PHE A 219 -4.46 -7.90 12.25
CA PHE A 219 -4.01 -9.16 11.65
C PHE A 219 -5.01 -10.29 11.85
N LEU A 220 -5.60 -10.37 13.05
CA LEU A 220 -6.62 -11.36 13.34
C LEU A 220 -7.85 -11.18 12.44
N ILE A 221 -8.31 -9.93 12.28
CA ILE A 221 -9.41 -9.59 11.37
C ILE A 221 -9.06 -9.96 9.93
N GLU A 222 -7.88 -9.57 9.43
CA GLU A 222 -7.43 -9.86 8.07
C GLU A 222 -7.34 -11.35 7.78
N ALA A 223 -6.71 -12.12 8.67
CA ALA A 223 -6.55 -13.56 8.56
C ALA A 223 -7.90 -14.27 8.47
N THR A 224 -8.84 -13.90 9.33
CA THR A 224 -10.20 -14.43 9.30
C THR A 224 -10.93 -14.03 8.02
N MET A 225 -10.85 -12.77 7.62
CA MET A 225 -11.53 -12.28 6.43
C MET A 225 -11.04 -12.98 5.16
N ALA A 226 -9.76 -13.34 5.08
CA ALA A 226 -9.21 -14.13 3.98
C ALA A 226 -9.85 -15.52 3.90
N VAL A 227 -10.00 -16.19 5.05
CA VAL A 227 -10.68 -17.49 5.14
C VAL A 227 -12.17 -17.39 4.77
N LEU A 228 -12.85 -16.31 5.18
CA LEU A 228 -14.26 -16.09 4.84
C LEU A 228 -14.49 -15.70 3.37
N LYS A 229 -13.60 -14.91 2.76
CA LYS A 229 -13.69 -14.47 1.35
C LYS A 229 -13.38 -15.61 0.37
N GLY A 230 -12.48 -16.54 0.71
CA GLY A 230 -12.22 -17.74 -0.11
C GLY A 230 -13.44 -18.64 -0.33
N ASP A 231 -14.49 -18.45 0.47
CA ASP A 231 -15.76 -19.19 0.44
C ASP A 231 -16.87 -18.42 -0.33
N ALA A 232 -16.68 -17.13 -0.65
CA ALA A 232 -17.68 -16.31 -1.32
C ALA A 232 -17.94 -16.74 -2.79
N SER A 233 -17.01 -17.47 -3.41
CA SER A 233 -17.24 -18.14 -4.69
C SER A 233 -18.25 -19.30 -4.61
N LEU A 234 -18.65 -19.72 -3.40
CA LEU A 234 -19.63 -20.79 -3.14
C LEU A 234 -20.97 -20.27 -2.60
N ASN A 235 -21.11 -18.97 -2.31
CA ASN A 235 -22.33 -18.39 -1.73
C ASN A 235 -22.64 -16.97 -2.28
N PRO A 236 -23.44 -16.85 -3.35
CA PRO A 236 -23.73 -15.56 -4.00
C PRO A 236 -24.55 -14.58 -3.16
N GLY A 237 -25.10 -15.00 -2.01
CA GLY A 237 -25.78 -14.11 -1.05
C GLY A 237 -24.86 -13.41 -0.04
N PHE A 238 -23.55 -13.71 -0.04
CA PHE A 238 -22.57 -13.14 0.87
C PHE A 238 -21.85 -11.93 0.24
N THR A 239 -22.58 -10.85 -0.05
CA THR A 239 -21.94 -9.57 -0.35
C THR A 239 -21.51 -8.91 0.95
N LEU A 240 -20.29 -9.24 1.37
CA LEU A 240 -19.60 -8.47 2.37
C LEU A 240 -19.21 -7.15 1.69
N ASN A 241 -20.14 -6.17 1.73
CA ASN A 241 -20.07 -4.91 1.00
C ASN A 241 -18.65 -4.31 0.99
N HIS A 242 -18.30 -3.63 -0.11
CA HIS A 242 -17.11 -2.80 -0.29
C HIS A 242 -16.79 -1.87 0.91
N GLU A 243 -17.76 -1.58 1.78
CA GLU A 243 -17.61 -0.83 3.03
C GLU A 243 -16.61 -1.45 4.03
N LEU A 244 -16.39 -2.77 3.97
CA LEU A 244 -15.47 -3.49 4.87
C LEU A 244 -14.01 -3.51 4.36
N ASP A 245 -13.77 -3.31 3.06
CA ASP A 245 -12.41 -3.08 2.53
C ASP A 245 -11.89 -1.68 2.91
N VAL A 246 -12.78 -0.72 3.15
CA VAL A 246 -12.43 0.66 3.51
C VAL A 246 -12.04 0.79 4.99
N THR A 247 -12.50 -0.12 5.87
CA THR A 247 -12.32 0.02 7.33
C THR A 247 -10.99 -0.48 7.89
N LEU A 248 -10.16 -1.13 7.08
CA LEU A 248 -8.76 -1.46 7.41
C LEU A 248 -7.75 -0.58 6.65
N SER A 249 -8.22 0.44 5.93
CA SER A 249 -7.35 1.45 5.32
C SER A 249 -6.75 2.32 6.43
N TRP A 250 -5.60 1.88 6.95
CA TRP A 250 -4.83 2.65 7.90
C TRP A 250 -4.54 4.03 7.29
N LYS A 251 -5.17 5.07 7.84
CA LYS A 251 -4.94 6.44 7.39
C LYS A 251 -3.55 6.91 7.85
N TRP A 252 -3.12 8.03 7.31
CA TRP A 252 -1.76 8.61 7.41
C TRP A 252 -1.27 8.94 8.83
N ASP A 253 -1.96 8.56 9.89
CA ASP A 253 -1.50 8.73 11.29
C ASP A 253 -1.52 7.42 12.10
N SER A 254 -1.68 6.28 11.43
CA SER A 254 -1.58 4.97 12.06
C SER A 254 -0.23 4.75 12.74
N PRO A 255 -0.15 3.83 13.72
CA PRO A 255 1.14 3.49 14.31
C PRO A 255 2.14 2.96 13.28
N LEU A 256 1.69 2.16 12.30
CA LEU A 256 2.51 1.69 11.18
C LEU A 256 3.04 2.85 10.33
N TRP A 257 2.20 3.85 10.04
CA TRP A 257 2.64 5.04 9.32
C TRP A 257 3.74 5.77 10.09
N LYS A 258 3.57 5.95 11.40
CA LYS A 258 4.58 6.59 12.26
C LYS A 258 5.88 5.79 12.29
N LEU A 259 5.82 4.46 12.35
CA LEU A 259 7.00 3.58 12.28
C LEU A 259 7.74 3.76 10.95
N LEU A 260 7.05 3.58 9.82
CA LEU A 260 7.64 3.75 8.49
C LEU A 260 8.20 5.17 8.26
N ARG A 261 7.51 6.22 8.72
CA ARG A 261 8.02 7.60 8.68
C ARG A 261 9.29 7.79 9.50
N ASN A 262 9.39 7.13 10.67
CA ASN A 262 10.60 7.16 11.50
C ASN A 262 11.77 6.42 10.83
N ASP A 263 11.49 5.37 10.05
CA ASP A 263 12.50 4.68 9.24
C ASP A 263 12.84 5.42 7.93
N GLY A 264 12.35 6.65 7.76
CA GLY A 264 12.70 7.52 6.66
C GLY A 264 11.91 7.28 5.38
N TRP A 265 10.78 6.57 5.42
CA TRP A 265 9.90 6.43 4.25
C TRP A 265 9.23 7.75 3.87
N CYS A 266 9.18 8.05 2.57
CA CYS A 266 8.58 9.28 2.06
C CYS A 266 7.05 9.26 2.23
N PRO A 267 6.41 10.30 2.80
CA PRO A 267 4.95 10.32 2.93
C PRO A 267 4.20 10.18 1.60
N SER A 268 4.69 10.77 0.50
CA SER A 268 4.09 10.61 -0.83
C SER A 268 4.15 9.17 -1.35
N GLU A 269 5.18 8.41 -0.99
CA GLU A 269 5.26 6.97 -1.32
C GLU A 269 4.30 6.17 -0.44
N LEU A 270 4.24 6.50 0.85
CA LEU A 270 3.37 5.83 1.81
C LEU A 270 1.88 5.98 1.46
N VAL A 271 1.43 7.12 0.92
CA VAL A 271 0.01 7.27 0.49
C VAL A 271 -0.40 6.14 -0.46
N GLY A 272 0.42 5.88 -1.47
CA GLY A 272 0.18 4.80 -2.41
C GLY A 272 0.23 3.43 -1.71
N ILE A 273 1.31 3.16 -0.97
CA ILE A 273 1.51 1.88 -0.26
C ILE A 273 0.31 1.55 0.65
N PHE A 274 -0.10 2.49 1.50
CA PHE A 274 -1.23 2.31 2.43
C PHE A 274 -2.59 2.18 1.73
N SER A 275 -2.75 2.74 0.52
CA SER A 275 -4.00 2.59 -0.25
C SER A 275 -4.19 1.19 -0.83
N GLN A 276 -3.13 0.37 -0.90
CA GLN A 276 -3.14 -0.94 -1.55
C GLN A 276 -2.61 -2.08 -0.65
N SER A 277 -2.26 -1.76 0.59
CA SER A 277 -1.68 -2.71 1.55
C SER A 277 -2.58 -2.88 2.77
N ASN A 278 -2.71 -4.12 3.23
CA ASN A 278 -3.31 -4.42 4.53
C ASN A 278 -2.26 -4.26 5.65
N ALA A 279 -2.67 -4.39 6.91
CA ALA A 279 -1.77 -4.28 8.06
C ALA A 279 -0.60 -5.25 7.94
N SER A 280 -0.88 -6.51 7.57
CA SER A 280 0.12 -7.58 7.50
C SER A 280 1.22 -7.26 6.49
N SER A 281 0.85 -6.74 5.31
CA SER A 281 1.75 -6.24 4.28
C SER A 281 2.60 -5.08 4.77
N LEU A 282 2.00 -4.10 5.45
CA LEU A 282 2.69 -2.92 5.97
C LEU A 282 3.68 -3.27 7.08
N TRP A 283 3.33 -4.23 7.94
CA TRP A 283 4.23 -4.74 8.96
C TRP A 283 5.42 -5.50 8.36
N PHE A 284 5.18 -6.32 7.33
CA PHE A 284 6.24 -6.97 6.58
C PHE A 284 7.18 -5.93 5.94
N LEU A 285 6.62 -4.89 5.31
CA LEU A 285 7.38 -3.79 4.70
C LEU A 285 8.21 -3.00 5.73
N HIS A 286 7.69 -2.79 6.94
CA HIS A 286 8.45 -2.15 8.03
C HIS A 286 9.72 -2.94 8.38
N HIS A 287 9.70 -4.27 8.25
CA HIS A 287 10.86 -5.12 8.53
C HIS A 287 11.82 -5.27 7.34
N LEU A 288 11.51 -4.66 6.20
CA LEU A 288 12.41 -4.62 5.06
C LEU A 288 13.26 -3.35 5.10
N PRO A 289 14.52 -3.42 4.61
CA PRO A 289 15.29 -2.22 4.35
C PRO A 289 14.49 -1.33 3.40
N ARG A 290 14.37 -0.05 3.74
CA ARG A 290 13.78 0.94 2.83
C ARG A 290 14.54 0.85 1.51
N PRO A 291 13.86 0.52 0.41
CA PRO A 291 14.57 0.32 -0.82
C PRO A 291 15.02 1.71 -1.35
N ALA A 292 16.22 1.78 -1.95
CA ALA A 292 16.90 3.05 -2.25
C ALA A 292 17.20 3.94 -1.02
N SER A 293 17.60 3.33 0.11
CA SER A 293 17.94 4.02 1.37
C SER A 293 18.95 5.17 1.26
N HIS A 294 19.77 5.20 0.20
CA HIS A 294 20.67 6.32 -0.11
C HIS A 294 19.94 7.60 -0.56
N ARG A 295 18.68 7.49 -1.03
CA ARG A 295 17.85 8.66 -1.38
C ARG A 295 17.37 9.32 -0.09
N THR A 296 17.91 10.49 0.20
CA THR A 296 17.47 11.31 1.34
C THR A 296 16.20 12.07 0.95
N HIS A 297 15.10 11.80 1.65
CA HIS A 297 13.84 12.51 1.44
C HIS A 297 13.70 13.58 2.53
N PRO A 298 13.83 14.88 2.19
CA PRO A 298 13.65 15.95 3.16
C PRO A 298 12.18 15.96 3.60
N MET A 299 11.90 15.67 4.86
CA MET A 299 10.53 15.57 5.37
C MET A 299 10.47 16.02 6.83
N ILE A 300 9.28 16.39 7.31
CA ILE A 300 9.08 16.64 8.74
C ILE A 300 9.25 15.32 9.49
N HIS A 301 10.23 15.24 10.39
CA HIS A 301 10.40 14.11 11.30
C HIS A 301 9.47 14.27 12.50
N ILE A 302 8.72 13.21 12.82
CA ILE A 302 7.64 13.23 13.83
C ILE A 302 8.20 13.40 15.27
N ARG A 303 9.52 13.30 15.47
CA ARG A 303 10.14 13.19 16.81
C ARG A 303 11.36 14.07 17.11
N ASP A 304 11.70 15.07 16.30
CA ASP A 304 12.86 15.92 16.64
C ASP A 304 12.48 17.40 16.89
N PRO A 305 12.00 17.75 18.10
CA PRO A 305 11.95 19.14 18.54
C PRO A 305 13.33 19.74 18.80
N ALA A 306 14.40 18.93 18.88
CA ALA A 306 15.73 19.35 19.33
C ALA A 306 16.66 19.78 18.18
N LYS A 307 16.28 19.55 16.92
CA LYS A 307 16.98 20.08 15.74
C LYS A 307 16.18 21.15 15.00
N GLY A 308 15.64 22.10 15.75
CA GLY A 308 15.25 23.39 15.19
C GLY A 308 16.51 24.15 14.79
N ASN A 309 16.94 24.03 13.52
CA ASN A 309 17.69 25.06 12.77
C ASN A 309 18.06 24.61 11.35
N GLN A 310 17.11 24.04 10.60
CA GLN A 310 17.14 24.16 9.15
C GLN A 310 15.76 24.57 8.67
N GLN A 311 15.62 25.86 8.38
CA GLN A 311 14.47 26.43 7.66
C GLN A 311 14.50 25.91 6.22
N SER A 312 14.29 24.61 6.03
CA SER A 312 13.95 24.10 4.70
C SER A 312 12.64 24.77 4.32
N LYS A 313 12.58 25.44 3.16
CA LYS A 313 11.31 26.00 2.68
C LYS A 313 10.32 24.84 2.60
N VAL A 314 9.06 25.09 2.97
CA VAL A 314 8.01 24.06 2.93
C VAL A 314 7.92 23.42 1.54
N ASP A 315 8.23 24.20 0.50
CA ASP A 315 8.29 23.77 -0.89
C ASP A 315 9.38 22.73 -1.17
N ASP A 316 10.40 22.57 -0.34
CA ASP A 316 11.48 21.58 -0.52
C ASP A 316 11.19 20.26 0.20
N LEU A 317 10.12 20.19 1.01
CA LEU A 317 9.78 19.01 1.80
C LEU A 317 8.89 18.02 1.02
N CYS A 318 9.10 16.73 1.26
CA CYS A 318 8.19 15.68 0.87
C CYS A 318 6.93 15.75 1.74
N THR A 319 5.77 15.83 1.09
CA THR A 319 4.45 15.78 1.70
C THR A 319 3.71 14.51 1.25
N ALA A 320 2.47 14.32 1.69
CA ALA A 320 1.62 13.24 1.20
C ALA A 320 1.29 13.39 -0.30
N LEU A 321 1.29 14.62 -0.82
CA LEU A 321 0.88 14.94 -2.20
C LEU A 321 2.06 15.16 -3.14
N SER A 322 3.27 15.33 -2.60
CA SER A 322 4.45 15.66 -3.39
C SER A 322 5.71 15.07 -2.79
N CYS A 323 6.58 14.54 -3.64
CA CYS A 323 7.89 14.05 -3.25
C CYS A 323 8.96 14.98 -3.83
N ALA A 324 9.78 15.60 -2.97
CA ALA A 324 10.87 16.48 -3.39
C ALA A 324 11.85 15.80 -4.36
N TYR A 325 12.13 14.51 -4.18
CA TYR A 325 13.00 13.75 -5.07
C TYR A 325 12.36 13.44 -6.44
N LYS A 326 11.03 13.21 -6.48
CA LYS A 326 10.31 12.92 -7.73
C LYS A 326 9.86 14.17 -8.48
N ARG A 327 9.89 15.34 -7.83
CA ARG A 327 9.65 16.62 -8.51
C ARG A 327 10.82 16.89 -9.44
N LEU A 328 10.53 16.85 -10.73
CA LEU A 328 11.44 17.35 -11.75
C LEU A 328 11.50 18.86 -11.58
N ASN A 329 12.71 19.39 -11.42
CA ASN A 329 12.94 20.78 -11.72
C ASN A 329 13.35 20.82 -13.18
N ASP A 330 12.42 21.29 -14.03
CA ASP A 330 12.63 21.32 -15.48
C ASP A 330 13.91 22.08 -15.84
N GLU A 331 14.30 23.11 -15.08
CA GLU A 331 15.50 23.91 -15.36
C GLU A 331 16.83 23.20 -15.07
N SER A 332 16.84 22.21 -14.16
CA SER A 332 18.07 21.51 -13.73
C SER A 332 18.08 20.02 -14.07
N TYR A 333 17.01 19.52 -14.68
CA TYR A 333 16.90 18.13 -15.08
C TYR A 333 17.75 17.85 -16.34
N VAL A 334 18.56 16.79 -16.26
CA VAL A 334 19.36 16.32 -17.40
C VAL A 334 19.00 14.87 -17.70
N THR A 335 18.60 14.61 -18.95
CA THR A 335 18.38 13.24 -19.46
C THR A 335 19.68 12.45 -19.35
N LYS A 336 19.61 11.25 -18.76
CA LYS A 336 20.79 10.43 -18.48
C LYS A 336 21.17 9.56 -19.65
N HIS A 337 22.46 9.38 -19.84
CA HIS A 337 23.01 8.34 -20.71
C HIS A 337 22.99 6.96 -20.05
N THR A 338 23.16 5.90 -20.85
CA THR A 338 23.43 4.56 -20.33
C THR A 338 24.81 4.53 -19.66
N ALA A 339 25.03 3.64 -18.68
CA ALA A 339 26.23 3.63 -17.86
C ALA A 339 27.54 3.44 -18.65
N SER A 340 27.48 2.78 -19.82
CA SER A 340 28.62 2.54 -20.71
C SER A 340 28.86 3.64 -21.75
N CYS A 341 27.98 4.64 -21.83
CA CYS A 341 28.05 5.69 -22.85
C CYS A 341 29.00 6.82 -22.41
N GLN A 342 29.84 7.28 -23.34
CA GLN A 342 30.82 8.35 -23.14
C GLN A 342 30.26 9.75 -23.47
N GLY A 343 28.93 9.89 -23.58
CA GLY A 343 28.25 11.14 -23.98
C GLY A 343 27.98 11.17 -25.50
N CYS A 344 26.81 10.68 -25.91
CA CYS A 344 26.34 10.75 -27.29
C CYS A 344 25.40 11.94 -27.51
N ASP A 345 25.12 12.28 -28.76
CA ASP A 345 24.10 13.29 -29.04
C ASP A 345 22.67 12.76 -28.82
N ASP A 346 21.75 13.69 -28.65
CA ASP A 346 20.31 13.45 -28.63
C ASP A 346 19.79 13.17 -30.04
N VAL A 347 18.89 12.19 -30.13
CA VAL A 347 18.08 11.94 -31.32
C VAL A 347 16.75 12.65 -31.14
N VAL A 348 16.48 13.61 -32.02
CA VAL A 348 15.27 14.44 -31.97
C VAL A 348 14.16 13.77 -32.75
N ALA A 349 12.96 13.75 -32.18
CA ALA A 349 11.81 13.20 -32.87
C ALA A 349 11.29 14.12 -33.97
N ASN A 350 10.81 13.51 -35.05
CA ASN A 350 10.14 14.19 -36.14
C ASN A 350 8.74 14.65 -35.69
N LEU A 351 8.66 15.88 -35.20
CA LEU A 351 7.42 16.47 -34.68
C LEU A 351 6.31 16.57 -35.74
N GLU A 352 6.65 16.70 -37.03
CA GLU A 352 5.64 16.74 -38.10
C GLU A 352 4.90 15.40 -38.18
N SER A 353 5.63 14.28 -38.17
CA SER A 353 5.02 12.94 -38.13
C SER A 353 4.22 12.71 -36.84
N LEU A 354 4.69 13.22 -35.69
CA LEU A 354 3.97 13.13 -34.41
C LEU A 354 2.64 13.88 -34.45
N CYS A 355 2.65 15.13 -34.93
CA CYS A 355 1.48 15.97 -35.07
C CYS A 355 0.45 15.35 -36.02
N SER A 356 0.90 14.76 -37.13
CA SER A 356 0.02 14.08 -38.08
C SER A 356 -0.71 12.90 -37.43
N THR A 357 0.01 12.02 -36.73
CA THR A 357 -0.59 10.85 -36.05
C THR A 357 -1.54 11.26 -34.92
N LEU A 358 -1.12 12.19 -34.05
CA LEU A 358 -1.96 12.67 -32.95
C LEU A 358 -3.17 13.47 -33.44
N GLY A 359 -3.04 14.23 -34.54
CA GLY A 359 -4.14 14.96 -35.16
C GLY A 359 -5.30 14.04 -35.59
N ASN A 360 -4.98 12.82 -36.02
CA ASN A 360 -5.94 11.77 -36.34
C ASN A 360 -6.47 11.02 -35.10
N ARG A 361 -6.00 11.37 -33.90
CA ARG A 361 -6.24 10.67 -32.62
C ARG A 361 -5.77 9.22 -32.63
N GLU A 362 -4.72 8.93 -33.38
CA GLU A 362 -4.06 7.63 -33.44
C GLU A 362 -2.92 7.56 -32.42
N ILE A 363 -2.57 6.36 -31.97
CA ILE A 363 -1.46 6.15 -31.02
C ILE A 363 -0.15 6.16 -31.81
N PRO A 364 0.80 7.08 -31.53
CA PRO A 364 2.06 7.15 -32.26
C PRO A 364 3.06 6.10 -31.75
N LEU A 365 3.60 5.30 -32.66
CA LEU A 365 4.52 4.21 -32.36
C LEU A 365 5.88 4.41 -33.03
N ILE A 366 6.95 3.96 -32.38
CA ILE A 366 8.33 4.15 -32.79
C ILE A 366 8.90 2.81 -33.28
N ALA A 367 9.59 2.83 -34.41
CA ALA A 367 10.34 1.67 -34.89
C ALA A 367 11.67 1.51 -34.14
N PRO A 368 12.13 0.27 -33.84
CA PRO A 368 13.42 0.04 -33.23
C PRO A 368 14.57 0.60 -34.07
N VAL A 369 15.49 1.26 -33.41
CA VAL A 369 16.71 1.79 -34.02
C VAL A 369 17.84 0.76 -33.90
N GLN A 370 18.51 0.49 -35.01
CA GLN A 370 19.68 -0.40 -35.04
C GLN A 370 20.93 0.28 -34.47
N GLU A 371 21.78 -0.51 -33.81
CA GLU A 371 22.97 -0.01 -33.11
C GLU A 371 24.06 0.53 -34.06
N ASP A 372 24.09 0.07 -35.30
CA ASP A 372 25.01 0.49 -36.36
C ASP A 372 24.53 1.73 -37.14
N SER A 373 23.30 2.19 -36.90
CA SER A 373 22.78 3.39 -37.56
C SER A 373 23.58 4.63 -37.15
N THR A 374 24.20 5.27 -38.14
CA THR A 374 25.02 6.48 -37.98
C THR A 374 24.17 7.73 -37.73
N HIS A 375 22.95 7.76 -38.29
CA HIS A 375 21.98 8.84 -38.12
C HIS A 375 20.59 8.25 -37.85
N PRO A 376 20.33 7.81 -36.61
CA PRO A 376 19.01 7.30 -36.26
C PRO A 376 17.98 8.43 -36.32
N GLU A 377 16.82 8.15 -36.90
CA GLU A 377 15.67 9.06 -36.92
C GLU A 377 14.53 8.43 -36.12
N ILE A 378 13.79 9.26 -35.39
CA ILE A 378 12.55 8.86 -34.71
C ILE A 378 11.38 9.39 -35.55
N SER A 379 10.74 8.49 -36.28
CA SER A 379 9.47 8.71 -36.97
C SER A 379 8.33 7.98 -36.27
N PHE A 380 7.12 8.53 -36.34
CA PHE A 380 5.95 7.93 -35.73
C PHE A 380 5.07 7.21 -36.76
N HIS A 381 4.69 5.99 -36.43
CA HIS A 381 3.75 5.17 -37.19
C HIS A 381 2.44 5.05 -36.40
N PRO A 382 1.27 5.25 -37.03
CA PRO A 382 0.00 5.08 -36.34
C PRO A 382 -0.18 3.62 -35.93
N ALA A 383 -0.73 3.40 -34.73
CA ALA A 383 -1.16 2.07 -34.30
C ALA A 383 -2.32 1.59 -35.17
N ASP A 384 -2.10 0.52 -35.91
CA ASP A 384 -3.11 -0.23 -36.65
C ASP A 384 -3.71 -1.33 -35.75
N PRO A 385 -5.03 -1.63 -35.84
CA PRO A 385 -5.63 -2.80 -35.20
C PRO A 385 -4.85 -4.12 -35.33
N ASP A 386 -4.15 -4.34 -36.45
CA ASP A 386 -3.34 -5.55 -36.69
C ASP A 386 -1.89 -5.42 -36.20
N CYS A 387 -1.48 -4.23 -35.74
CA CYS A 387 -0.13 -3.95 -35.28
C CYS A 387 0.05 -4.22 -33.78
N ALA A 388 0.74 -5.31 -33.45
CA ALA A 388 1.17 -5.58 -32.09
C ALA A 388 2.38 -4.70 -31.71
N TYR A 389 2.21 -3.82 -30.73
CA TYR A 389 3.28 -3.00 -30.17
C TYR A 389 3.46 -3.25 -28.66
N ILE A 390 4.59 -2.81 -28.14
CA ILE A 390 4.85 -2.79 -26.70
C ILE A 390 4.82 -1.37 -26.15
N ALA A 391 4.33 -1.18 -24.93
CA ALA A 391 4.47 0.10 -24.23
C ALA A 391 5.62 0.00 -23.23
N ILE A 392 6.47 1.02 -23.17
CA ILE A 392 7.53 1.11 -22.18
C ILE A 392 7.12 2.18 -21.16
N SER A 393 6.86 1.75 -19.93
CA SER A 393 6.59 2.63 -18.81
C SER A 393 7.89 2.92 -18.07
N HIS A 394 8.19 4.19 -17.78
CA HIS A 394 9.34 4.56 -16.98
C HIS A 394 9.02 5.71 -16.03
N VAL A 395 9.88 5.91 -15.04
CA VAL A 395 9.83 7.10 -14.19
C VAL A 395 10.67 8.21 -14.82
N TRP A 396 10.15 9.42 -14.99
CA TRP A 396 10.92 10.52 -15.59
C TRP A 396 12.11 10.94 -14.71
N SER A 397 11.96 10.99 -13.38
CA SER A 397 13.05 11.36 -12.45
C SER A 397 14.26 10.43 -12.51
N ASP A 398 14.11 9.29 -13.17
CA ASP A 398 15.14 8.28 -13.26
C ASP A 398 16.15 8.55 -14.39
N GLY A 399 15.87 9.53 -15.25
CA GLY A 399 16.79 10.01 -16.29
C GLY A 399 16.36 9.70 -17.72
N LEU A 400 15.13 9.24 -17.93
CA LEU A 400 14.59 8.96 -19.27
C LEU A 400 13.57 10.00 -19.76
N GLY A 401 13.26 11.03 -18.97
CA GLY A 401 12.44 12.16 -19.41
C GLY A 401 13.25 13.17 -20.23
N ASN A 402 12.57 14.13 -20.86
CA ASN A 402 13.21 15.30 -21.46
C ASN A 402 12.24 16.49 -21.47
N PRO A 403 12.29 17.40 -20.47
CA PRO A 403 11.35 18.52 -20.38
C PRO A 403 11.64 19.60 -21.44
N HIS A 404 12.84 19.62 -22.02
CA HIS A 404 13.28 20.68 -22.92
C HIS A 404 13.03 20.38 -24.39
N ARG A 405 13.09 19.10 -24.79
CA ARG A 405 13.03 18.68 -26.19
C ARG A 405 12.37 17.33 -26.31
N ASN A 406 11.65 17.09 -27.40
CA ASN A 406 11.09 15.78 -27.72
C ASN A 406 12.18 14.85 -28.29
N ALA A 407 13.13 14.47 -27.44
CA ALA A 407 14.37 13.80 -27.84
C ALA A 407 14.91 12.88 -26.74
N LEU A 408 15.74 11.91 -27.12
CA LEU A 408 16.48 11.04 -26.20
C LEU A 408 17.93 10.86 -26.64
N PRO A 409 18.87 10.66 -25.70
CA PRO A 409 20.22 10.24 -26.03
C PRO A 409 20.21 8.97 -26.89
N ARG A 410 21.01 8.95 -27.97
CA ARG A 410 21.12 7.77 -28.87
C ARG A 410 21.32 6.47 -28.11
N CYS A 411 22.16 6.47 -27.07
CA CYS A 411 22.43 5.30 -26.25
C CYS A 411 21.19 4.74 -25.52
N GLN A 412 20.26 5.59 -25.08
CA GLN A 412 19.01 5.15 -24.47
C GLN A 412 18.05 4.64 -25.53
N LEU A 413 17.98 5.29 -26.70
CA LEU A 413 17.13 4.85 -27.80
C LEU A 413 17.52 3.44 -28.30
N VAL A 414 18.81 3.18 -28.45
CA VAL A 414 19.33 1.83 -28.80
C VAL A 414 19.01 0.82 -27.69
N ARG A 415 19.20 1.18 -26.42
CA ARG A 415 18.84 0.31 -25.28
C ARG A 415 17.35 -0.06 -25.30
N LEU A 416 16.47 0.91 -25.48
CA LEU A 416 15.02 0.70 -25.53
C LEU A 416 14.62 -0.14 -26.75
N SER A 417 15.26 0.10 -27.90
CA SER A 417 15.07 -0.70 -29.12
C SER A 417 15.47 -2.16 -28.90
N ASN A 418 16.60 -2.42 -28.24
CA ASN A 418 17.04 -3.79 -27.91
C ASN A 418 16.08 -4.48 -26.93
N ILE A 419 15.55 -3.76 -25.94
CA ILE A 419 14.51 -4.28 -25.05
C ILE A 419 13.27 -4.66 -25.85
N ALA A 420 12.84 -3.82 -26.79
CA ALA A 420 11.69 -4.08 -27.64
C ALA A 420 11.89 -5.34 -28.51
N LEU A 421 13.04 -5.43 -29.17
CA LEU A 421 13.46 -6.57 -30.02
C LEU A 421 13.58 -7.88 -29.25
N SER A 422 13.96 -7.85 -27.97
CA SER A 422 14.01 -9.06 -27.15
C SER A 422 12.64 -9.69 -26.87
N TYR A 423 11.56 -8.91 -27.00
CA TYR A 423 10.21 -9.34 -26.64
C TYR A 423 9.37 -9.76 -27.84
N HIS A 424 9.59 -9.17 -29.02
CA HIS A 424 8.82 -9.50 -30.22
C HIS A 424 9.61 -9.29 -31.51
N SER A 425 9.30 -10.08 -32.54
CA SER A 425 10.00 -10.10 -33.84
C SER A 425 9.80 -8.84 -34.69
N THR A 426 8.77 -8.03 -34.39
CA THR A 426 8.39 -6.81 -35.12
C THR A 426 7.91 -5.71 -34.15
N PRO A 427 8.75 -5.22 -33.22
CA PRO A 427 8.24 -4.47 -32.08
C PRO A 427 8.29 -2.98 -32.38
N LEU A 428 7.22 -2.44 -32.95
CA LEU A 428 6.95 -1.04 -32.70
C LEU A 428 6.79 -0.87 -31.18
N PHE A 429 7.25 0.26 -30.65
CA PHE A 429 7.13 0.55 -29.23
C PHE A 429 6.62 1.96 -28.98
N TRP A 430 5.97 2.13 -27.84
CA TRP A 430 5.49 3.42 -27.36
C TRP A 430 6.29 3.83 -26.13
N LEU A 431 6.66 5.11 -26.06
CA LEU A 431 7.35 5.72 -24.93
C LEU A 431 6.83 7.15 -24.73
N ASP A 432 6.35 7.47 -23.54
CA ASP A 432 5.74 8.78 -23.25
C ASP A 432 6.68 9.96 -23.52
N THR A 433 7.96 9.85 -23.18
CA THR A 433 8.96 10.91 -23.43
C THR A 433 9.05 11.35 -24.90
N LEU A 434 8.75 10.45 -25.85
CA LEU A 434 8.81 10.75 -27.28
C LEU A 434 7.42 10.89 -27.91
N CYS A 435 6.44 10.12 -27.44
CA CYS A 435 5.09 10.08 -27.97
C CYS A 435 4.14 11.13 -27.36
N VAL A 436 4.55 11.80 -26.28
CA VAL A 436 3.85 12.92 -25.65
C VAL A 436 4.75 14.16 -25.73
N PRO A 437 4.41 15.17 -26.55
CA PRO A 437 5.27 16.34 -26.70
C PRO A 437 5.43 17.12 -25.38
N PRO A 438 6.65 17.58 -25.04
CA PRO A 438 6.87 18.41 -23.86
C PRO A 438 6.29 19.81 -24.05
N ASP A 439 6.09 20.55 -22.96
CA ASP A 439 5.52 21.92 -23.00
C ASP A 439 6.34 22.84 -23.91
N THR A 440 7.67 22.68 -23.91
CA THR A 440 8.60 23.46 -24.74
C THR A 440 8.47 23.20 -26.24
N ALA A 441 7.81 22.11 -26.66
CA ALA A 441 7.54 21.86 -28.07
C ALA A 441 6.49 22.82 -28.65
N GLY A 442 5.72 23.52 -27.81
CA GLY A 442 4.70 24.47 -28.27
C GLY A 442 3.49 23.81 -28.92
N LEU A 443 3.20 22.54 -28.57
CA LEU A 443 2.15 21.70 -29.15
C LEU A 443 1.06 21.32 -28.12
N PRO A 444 0.35 22.28 -27.49
CA PRO A 444 -0.56 22.00 -26.38
C PRO A 444 -1.80 21.18 -26.80
N LYS A 445 -2.22 21.26 -28.07
CA LYS A 445 -3.36 20.50 -28.58
C LYS A 445 -3.01 19.02 -28.72
N GLU A 446 -1.88 18.75 -29.33
CA GLU A 446 -1.34 17.41 -29.57
C GLU A 446 -0.96 16.76 -28.24
N GLN A 447 -0.33 17.51 -27.33
CA GLN A 447 -0.04 17.03 -25.98
C GLN A 447 -1.31 16.60 -25.24
N LYS A 448 -2.38 17.41 -25.29
CA LYS A 448 -3.66 17.06 -24.68
C LYS A 448 -4.23 15.77 -25.28
N ILE A 449 -4.17 15.61 -26.60
CA ILE A 449 -4.63 14.38 -27.27
C ILE A 449 -3.80 13.17 -26.83
N ALA A 450 -2.48 13.29 -26.78
CA ALA A 450 -1.59 12.22 -26.34
C ALA A 450 -1.90 11.79 -24.89
N LEU A 451 -2.17 12.75 -23.99
CA LEU A 451 -2.59 12.48 -22.62
C LEU A 451 -3.98 11.79 -22.54
N GLU A 452 -4.92 12.17 -23.40
CA GLU A 452 -6.23 11.51 -23.52
C GLU A 452 -6.11 10.06 -24.01
N LEU A 453 -5.18 9.78 -24.94
CA LEU A 453 -4.93 8.46 -25.50
C LEU A 453 -4.09 7.54 -24.61
N MET A 454 -3.44 8.09 -23.58
CA MET A 454 -2.46 7.39 -22.76
C MET A 454 -3.03 6.12 -22.10
N ARG A 455 -4.26 6.16 -21.57
CA ARG A 455 -4.91 4.98 -20.98
C ARG A 455 -5.08 3.87 -22.02
N LYS A 456 -5.66 4.21 -23.17
CA LYS A 456 -5.88 3.28 -24.29
C LYS A 456 -4.55 2.69 -24.78
N THR A 457 -3.49 3.49 -24.80
CA THR A 457 -2.15 3.04 -25.20
C THR A 457 -1.61 1.90 -24.33
N TYR A 458 -1.82 1.96 -23.02
CA TYR A 458 -1.42 0.85 -22.16
C TYR A 458 -2.38 -0.34 -22.22
N GLU A 459 -3.67 -0.10 -22.45
CA GLU A 459 -4.70 -1.16 -22.56
C GLU A 459 -4.55 -1.98 -23.85
N ASP A 460 -4.23 -1.34 -24.97
CA ASP A 460 -4.12 -1.98 -26.29
C ASP A 460 -2.73 -2.59 -26.56
N ALA A 461 -1.72 -2.24 -25.78
CA ALA A 461 -0.37 -2.77 -25.94
C ALA A 461 -0.33 -4.29 -25.69
N LYS A 462 0.41 -5.03 -26.53
CA LYS A 462 0.60 -6.48 -26.37
C LYS A 462 1.34 -6.80 -25.06
N ALA A 463 2.21 -5.91 -24.63
CA ALA A 463 2.88 -5.97 -23.33
C ALA A 463 3.29 -4.58 -22.88
N VAL A 464 3.38 -4.42 -21.55
CA VAL A 464 3.91 -3.23 -20.90
C VAL A 464 5.20 -3.60 -20.17
N ILE A 465 6.32 -3.00 -20.59
CA ILE A 465 7.62 -3.17 -19.94
C ILE A 465 7.82 -1.99 -18.99
N VAL A 466 8.01 -2.27 -17.70
CA VAL A 466 8.24 -1.24 -16.70
C VAL A 466 9.74 -1.13 -16.43
N LEU A 467 10.30 0.06 -16.66
CA LEU A 467 11.68 0.42 -16.35
C LEU A 467 11.71 1.27 -15.09
N ASP A 468 12.25 0.73 -14.01
CA ASP A 468 12.53 1.45 -12.78
C ASP A 468 14.06 1.53 -12.59
N SER A 469 14.59 2.70 -12.27
CA SER A 469 16.00 2.85 -11.88
C SER A 469 16.24 2.59 -10.41
N TRP A 470 15.28 1.94 -9.73
CA TRP A 470 15.39 1.52 -8.35
C TRP A 470 16.80 0.99 -8.06
N PRO A 471 17.67 1.74 -7.35
CA PRO A 471 19.08 1.43 -7.40
C PRO A 471 19.36 0.16 -6.59
N GLY A 472 20.13 -0.72 -7.20
CA GLY A 472 20.74 -1.88 -6.56
C GLY A 472 20.27 -3.23 -7.09
N GLY A 473 20.37 -3.43 -8.40
CA GLY A 473 20.74 -4.72 -8.98
C GLY A 473 22.25 -4.77 -9.16
N GLY A 474 22.99 -4.76 -8.05
CA GLY A 474 24.36 -5.27 -8.05
C GLY A 474 24.27 -6.78 -7.97
N ALA A 475 23.95 -7.42 -9.09
CA ALA A 475 24.24 -8.83 -9.26
C ALA A 475 25.72 -8.89 -9.67
N ASN A 476 26.58 -9.29 -8.73
CA ASN A 476 27.79 -10.01 -9.08
C ASN A 476 27.40 -11.40 -9.58
#